data_AF-A0AAV2S629-F1
#
_entry.id   AF-A0AAV2S629-F1
#
_cell.length_a   1.000
_cell.length_b   1.000
_cell.length_c   1.000
_cell.angle_alpha   90.00
_cell.angle_beta   90.00
_cell.angle_gamma   90.00
#
_symmetry.space_group_name_H-M   'P 1'
#
loop_
_entity.id
_entity.type
_entity.pdbx_description
1 polymer ?
#
loop_
_entity_poly.entity_id
_entity_poly.type
_entity_poly.pdbx_seq_one_letter_code
_entity_poly.pdbx_strand_id
1 'polypeptide(L)'
;PYRCSYLTKHLRAHTEEKPYKCSHCDKDFSCMSDLKIHIRIHTGEKPYTCGQCDMSFIYNSYLQSHLWEHHGEKQYKCSQCDSSFLNKRNFVGHLKTHSGEKPYECNYCEKTFLYNSDLMRHVRIHTGE
;
A
#
# COMPACT_ATOMS: atom_id res chain seq x y z
N PRO A 1 -14.73 23.33 -1.91
CA PRO A 1 -14.95 23.17 -0.44
C PRO A 1 -14.58 21.79 0.16
N TYR A 2 -14.26 20.74 -0.64
CA TYR A 2 -14.03 19.37 -0.11
C TYR A 2 -12.56 18.93 -0.04
N ARG A 3 -11.59 19.83 -0.24
CA ARG A 3 -10.18 19.45 -0.38
C ARG A 3 -9.44 19.66 0.93
N CYS A 4 -9.14 18.56 1.60
CA CYS A 4 -8.16 18.54 2.69
C CYS A 4 -6.79 18.91 2.09
N SER A 5 -6.17 19.98 2.58
CA SER A 5 -4.85 20.37 2.10
C SER A 5 -3.79 19.36 2.57
N TYR A 6 -2.69 19.23 1.83
CA TYR A 6 -1.58 18.35 2.25
C TYR A 6 -1.05 18.76 3.63
N LEU A 7 -0.93 20.06 3.89
CA LEU A 7 -0.49 20.61 5.17
C LEU A 7 -1.44 20.24 6.31
N THR A 8 -2.76 20.38 6.10
CA THR A 8 -3.76 20.01 7.10
C THR A 8 -3.70 18.51 7.42
N LYS A 9 -3.56 17.66 6.40
CA LYS A 9 -3.44 16.20 6.59
C LYS A 9 -2.16 15.85 7.35
N HIS A 10 -1.05 16.51 7.02
CA HIS A 10 0.23 16.31 7.71
C HIS A 10 0.14 16.69 9.19
N LEU A 11 -0.40 17.88 9.51
CA LEU A 11 -0.52 18.34 10.90
C LEU A 11 -1.41 17.40 11.73
N ARG A 12 -2.53 16.96 11.17
CA ARG A 12 -3.45 16.02 11.84
C ARG A 12 -2.85 14.64 12.09
N ALA A 13 -1.83 14.25 11.33
CA ALA A 13 -1.13 13.00 11.59
C ALA A 13 -0.30 13.07 12.89
N HIS A 14 0.21 14.24 13.27
CA HIS A 14 0.93 14.45 14.53
C HIS A 14 0.00 14.55 15.74
N THR A 15 -1.19 15.12 15.55
CA THR A 15 -2.16 15.31 16.64
C THR A 15 -3.17 14.17 16.76
N GLU A 16 -3.10 13.17 15.87
CA GLU A 16 -4.07 12.09 15.70
C GLU A 16 -5.53 12.54 15.50
N GLU A 17 -5.74 13.80 15.09
CA GLU A 17 -7.06 14.37 14.89
C GLU A 17 -7.76 13.71 13.68
N LYS A 18 -8.87 13.03 13.95
CA LYS A 18 -9.70 12.35 12.94
C LYS A 18 -11.16 12.81 13.06
N PRO A 19 -11.48 14.01 12.58
CA PRO A 19 -12.81 14.61 12.79
C PRO A 19 -13.91 13.97 11.94
N TYR A 20 -13.55 13.16 10.92
CA TYR A 20 -14.52 12.58 9.99
C TYR A 20 -14.78 11.12 10.34
N LYS A 21 -15.93 10.86 10.97
CA LYS A 21 -16.32 9.52 11.42
C LYS A 21 -17.08 8.77 10.34
N CYS A 22 -16.85 7.47 10.21
CA CYS A 22 -17.68 6.61 9.37
C CYS A 22 -19.02 6.31 10.04
N SER A 23 -20.09 6.37 9.26
CA SER A 23 -21.45 6.03 9.73
C SER A 23 -21.75 4.53 9.77
N HIS A 24 -20.87 3.70 9.20
CA HIS A 24 -21.08 2.26 9.05
C HIS A 24 -20.11 1.40 9.87
N CYS A 25 -19.05 2.00 10.44
CA CYS A 25 -18.09 1.31 11.31
C CYS A 25 -17.32 2.31 12.17
N ASP A 26 -16.54 1.82 13.13
CA ASP A 26 -15.80 2.65 14.09
C ASP A 26 -14.53 3.32 13.53
N LYS A 27 -14.42 3.44 12.20
CA LYS A 27 -13.24 4.05 11.57
C LYS A 27 -13.42 5.56 11.40
N ASP A 28 -12.45 6.30 11.92
CA ASP A 28 -12.36 7.75 11.79
C ASP A 28 -11.21 8.15 10.84
N PHE A 29 -11.38 9.29 10.17
CA PHE A 29 -10.48 9.79 9.13
C PHE A 29 -10.09 11.24 9.38
N SER A 30 -8.85 11.60 9.05
CA SER A 30 -8.33 12.97 9.17
C SER A 30 -8.83 13.91 8.06
N CYS A 31 -9.36 13.36 6.97
CA CYS A 31 -9.85 14.11 5.81
C CYS A 31 -11.19 13.54 5.29
N MET A 32 -12.10 14.43 4.90
CA MET A 32 -13.41 14.06 4.31
C MET A 32 -13.27 13.26 3.01
N SER A 33 -12.25 13.57 2.19
CA SER A 33 -11.98 12.83 0.95
C SER A 33 -11.67 11.35 1.22
N ASP A 34 -10.93 11.07 2.29
CA ASP A 34 -10.55 9.71 2.68
C ASP A 34 -11.77 8.95 3.20
N LEU A 35 -12.61 9.60 4.02
CA LEU A 35 -13.89 9.04 4.46
C LEU A 35 -14.81 8.73 3.27
N LYS A 36 -14.94 9.65 2.30
CA LYS A 36 -15.79 9.44 1.12
C LYS A 36 -15.37 8.22 0.30
N ILE A 37 -14.05 8.03 0.12
CA ILE A 37 -13.53 6.84 -0.56
C ILE A 37 -13.77 5.59 0.29
N HIS A 38 -13.59 5.68 1.61
CA HIS A 38 -13.85 4.56 2.51
C HIS A 38 -15.30 4.08 2.49
N ILE A 39 -16.28 5.00 2.44
CA ILE A 39 -17.71 4.67 2.38
C ILE A 39 -18.05 3.74 1.22
N ARG A 40 -17.30 3.80 0.11
CA ARG A 40 -17.48 2.90 -1.05
C ARG A 40 -17.33 1.42 -0.71
N ILE A 41 -16.58 1.10 0.35
CA ILE A 41 -16.44 -0.29 0.83
C ILE A 41 -17.76 -0.80 1.40
N HIS A 42 -18.54 0.08 2.04
CA HIS A 42 -19.84 -0.26 2.62
C HIS A 42 -20.96 -0.25 1.58
N THR A 43 -20.93 0.72 0.66
CA THR A 43 -21.97 0.83 -0.39
C THR A 43 -21.74 -0.12 -1.56
N GLY A 44 -20.53 -0.66 -1.72
CA GLY A 44 -20.14 -1.44 -2.88
C GLY A 44 -19.95 -0.60 -4.15
N GLU A 45 -19.89 0.73 -4.05
CA GLU A 45 -19.65 1.60 -5.21
C GLU A 45 -18.24 1.37 -5.77
N LYS A 46 -18.16 0.94 -7.03
CA LYS A 46 -16.89 0.67 -7.73
C LYS A 46 -16.79 1.52 -8.99
N PRO A 47 -16.40 2.80 -8.87
CA PRO A 47 -16.47 3.74 -9.99
C PRO A 47 -15.42 3.52 -11.08
N TYR A 48 -14.43 2.65 -10.85
CA TYR A 48 -13.38 2.37 -11.81
C TYR A 48 -13.64 1.03 -12.51
N THR A 49 -14.27 1.08 -13.66
CA THR A 49 -14.61 -0.09 -14.48
C THR A 49 -13.49 -0.45 -15.45
N CYS A 50 -13.30 -1.75 -15.68
CA CYS A 50 -12.44 -2.23 -16.77
C CYS A 50 -13.17 -2.07 -18.11
N GLY A 51 -12.48 -1.61 -19.14
CA GLY A 51 -13.05 -1.51 -20.49
C GLY A 51 -13.03 -2.83 -21.26
N GLN A 52 -12.40 -3.88 -20.72
CA GLN A 52 -12.14 -5.16 -21.39
C GLN A 52 -12.83 -6.35 -20.71
N CYS A 53 -13.40 -6.15 -19.52
CA CYS A 53 -14.23 -7.11 -18.82
C CYS A 53 -15.17 -6.38 -17.84
N ASP A 54 -16.09 -7.12 -17.22
CA ASP A 54 -17.10 -6.55 -16.32
C ASP A 54 -16.58 -6.21 -14.91
N MET A 55 -15.28 -6.33 -14.68
CA MET A 55 -14.68 -6.05 -13.37
C MET A 55 -14.64 -4.55 -13.08
N SER A 56 -15.03 -4.20 -11.86
CA SER A 56 -15.00 -2.83 -11.35
C SER A 56 -14.28 -2.75 -10.01
N PHE A 57 -13.67 -1.60 -9.72
CA PHE A 57 -12.80 -1.37 -8.57
C PHE A 57 -13.14 -0.09 -7.81
N ILE A 58 -12.87 -0.09 -6.50
CA ILE A 58 -13.06 1.08 -5.61
C ILE A 58 -11.98 2.14 -5.84
N TYR A 59 -10.77 1.71 -6.20
CA TYR A 59 -9.59 2.56 -6.41
C TYR A 59 -9.05 2.43 -7.83
N ASN A 60 -8.62 3.55 -8.41
CA ASN A 60 -7.99 3.57 -9.74
C ASN A 60 -6.71 2.71 -9.78
N SER A 61 -5.91 2.73 -8.72
CA SER A 61 -4.69 1.91 -8.63
C SER A 61 -4.96 0.41 -8.75
N TYR A 62 -6.12 -0.05 -8.29
CA TYR A 62 -6.54 -1.45 -8.42
C TYR A 62 -6.98 -1.77 -9.85
N LEU A 63 -7.73 -0.88 -10.49
CA LEU A 63 -8.02 -1.00 -11.92
C LEU A 63 -6.72 -1.06 -12.74
N GLN A 64 -5.77 -0.15 -12.51
CA GLN A 64 -4.48 -0.16 -13.20
C GLN A 64 -3.71 -1.46 -12.97
N SER A 65 -3.79 -2.03 -11.77
CA SER A 65 -3.16 -3.32 -11.47
C SER A 65 -3.88 -4.48 -12.15
N HIS A 66 -5.20 -4.43 -12.28
CA HIS A 66 -6.00 -5.44 -12.99
C HIS A 66 -5.80 -5.40 -14.51
N LEU A 67 -5.66 -4.21 -15.12
CA LEU A 67 -5.40 -4.08 -16.57
C LEU A 67 -4.13 -4.82 -17.02
N TRP A 68 -3.22 -5.15 -16.09
CA TRP A 68 -2.09 -6.04 -16.36
C TRP A 68 -2.50 -7.46 -16.77
N GLU A 69 -3.59 -7.99 -16.22
CA GLU A 69 -4.08 -9.33 -16.58
C GLU A 69 -4.47 -9.41 -18.06
N HIS A 70 -4.80 -8.27 -18.66
CA HIS A 70 -5.12 -8.17 -20.08
C HIS A 70 -3.90 -7.87 -20.97
N HIS A 71 -3.00 -6.98 -20.54
CA HIS A 71 -1.92 -6.47 -21.42
C HIS A 71 -0.51 -6.92 -21.07
N GLY A 72 -0.26 -7.47 -19.88
CA GLY A 72 1.08 -7.89 -19.46
C GLY A 72 2.13 -6.77 -19.35
N GLU A 73 1.78 -5.50 -19.62
CA GLU A 73 2.72 -4.37 -19.66
C GLU A 73 3.14 -3.94 -18.26
N LYS A 74 4.09 -4.69 -17.68
CA LYS A 74 4.79 -4.28 -16.47
C LYS A 74 5.68 -3.08 -16.80
N GLN A 75 5.34 -1.92 -16.24
CA GLN A 75 6.03 -0.65 -16.49
C GLN A 75 7.49 -0.64 -16.00
N TYR A 76 7.83 -1.45 -15.01
CA TYR A 76 9.16 -1.47 -14.39
C TYR A 76 9.81 -2.84 -14.53
N LYS A 77 10.72 -2.99 -15.50
CA LYS A 77 11.49 -4.21 -15.74
C LYS A 77 12.84 -4.14 -15.02
N CYS A 78 13.25 -5.23 -14.39
CA CYS A 78 14.60 -5.36 -13.87
C CYS A 78 15.58 -5.63 -15.02
N SER A 79 16.74 -4.97 -15.01
CA SER A 79 17.83 -5.23 -15.96
C SER A 79 18.76 -6.37 -15.52
N GLN A 80 18.67 -6.80 -14.26
CA GLN A 80 19.53 -7.82 -13.67
C GLN A 80 18.87 -9.21 -13.58
N CYS A 81 17.56 -9.31 -13.86
CA CYS A 81 16.80 -10.56 -13.90
C CYS A 81 15.48 -10.38 -14.66
N ASP A 82 14.76 -11.48 -14.92
CA ASP A 82 13.48 -11.45 -15.65
C ASP A 82 12.29 -10.90 -14.83
N SER A 83 12.54 -10.40 -13.62
CA SER A 83 11.49 -9.83 -12.76
C SER A 83 11.00 -8.50 -13.30
N SER A 84 9.70 -8.26 -13.16
CA SER A 84 9.06 -7.03 -13.64
C SER A 84 7.88 -6.68 -12.71
N PHE A 85 7.59 -5.39 -12.55
CA PHE A 85 6.72 -4.85 -11.51
C PHE A 85 5.77 -3.77 -12.04
N LEU A 86 4.62 -3.64 -11.37
CA LEU A 86 3.56 -2.69 -11.71
C LEU A 86 3.76 -1.29 -11.13
N ASN A 87 4.44 -1.20 -9.99
CA ASN A 87 4.66 0.07 -9.32
C ASN A 87 6.14 0.25 -8.99
N LYS A 88 6.58 1.51 -9.03
CA LYS A 88 7.96 1.91 -8.75
C LYS A 88 8.41 1.45 -7.37
N ARG A 89 7.53 1.46 -6.37
CA ARG A 89 7.86 1.06 -4.99
C ARG A 89 8.33 -0.39 -4.90
N ASN A 90 7.57 -1.31 -5.50
CA ASN A 90 7.90 -2.73 -5.51
C ASN A 90 9.14 -2.99 -6.36
N PHE A 91 9.30 -2.27 -7.48
CA PHE A 91 10.51 -2.35 -8.29
C PHE A 91 11.76 -1.93 -7.52
N VAL A 92 11.73 -0.76 -6.88
CA VAL A 92 12.84 -0.26 -6.05
C VAL A 92 13.12 -1.21 -4.87
N GLY A 93 12.06 -1.73 -4.23
CA GLY A 93 12.20 -2.74 -3.18
C GLY A 93 12.87 -4.02 -3.67
N HIS A 94 12.56 -4.46 -4.89
CA HIS A 94 13.23 -5.58 -5.54
C HIS A 94 14.69 -5.27 -5.90
N LEU A 95 15.03 -4.06 -6.36
CA LEU A 95 16.43 -3.75 -6.66
C LEU A 95 17.37 -3.95 -5.46
N LYS A 96 16.86 -3.81 -4.24
CA LYS A 96 17.62 -4.11 -3.01
C LYS A 96 17.97 -5.60 -2.85
N THR A 97 17.24 -6.51 -3.49
CA THR A 97 17.60 -7.94 -3.46
C THR A 97 18.91 -8.19 -4.19
N HIS A 98 19.25 -7.36 -5.17
CA HIS A 98 20.50 -7.47 -5.92
C HIS A 98 21.68 -6.80 -5.23
N SER A 99 21.46 -5.81 -4.37
CA SER A 99 22.55 -5.18 -3.61
C SER A 99 23.07 -6.07 -2.48
N GLY A 100 22.27 -7.02 -2.00
CA GLY A 100 22.63 -7.89 -0.86
C GLY A 100 22.66 -7.17 0.49
N GLU A 101 22.37 -5.87 0.53
CA GLU A 101 22.32 -5.09 1.77
C GLU A 101 21.15 -5.55 2.63
N LYS A 102 21.44 -5.98 3.86
CA LYS A 102 20.44 -6.41 4.84
C LYS A 102 20.44 -5.47 6.04
N PRO A 103 19.82 -4.28 5.92
CA PRO A 103 19.95 -3.22 6.93
C PRO A 103 19.16 -3.51 8.23
N TYR A 104 18.33 -4.55 8.26
CA TYR A 104 17.48 -4.85 9.42
C TYR A 104 18.09 -5.99 10.23
N GLU A 105 18.70 -5.67 11.36
CA GLU A 105 19.31 -6.62 12.28
C GLU A 105 18.35 -7.04 13.40
N CYS A 106 18.44 -8.29 13.83
CA CYS A 106 17.70 -8.80 14.98
C CYS A 106 18.40 -8.45 16.30
N ASN A 107 17.66 -7.90 17.25
CA ASN A 107 18.23 -7.55 18.56
C ASN A 107 18.47 -8.76 19.47
N TYR A 108 17.97 -9.95 19.10
CA TYR A 108 18.09 -11.19 19.87
C TYR A 108 19.14 -12.15 19.31
N CYS A 109 19.58 -11.96 18.06
CA CYS A 109 20.60 -12.79 17.41
C CYS A 109 21.24 -12.09 16.22
N GLU A 110 22.35 -12.60 15.71
CA GLU A 110 23.14 -11.98 14.62
C GLU A 110 22.49 -12.06 13.21
N LYS A 111 21.19 -12.40 13.11
CA LYS A 111 20.51 -12.53 11.82
C LYS A 111 20.11 -11.16 11.29
N THR A 112 20.48 -10.89 10.04
CA THR A 112 20.08 -9.70 9.30
C THR A 112 19.10 -10.01 8.17
N PHE A 113 18.23 -9.04 7.85
CA PHE A 113 17.13 -9.16 6.91
C PHE A 113 17.09 -7.99 5.93
N LEU A 114 16.57 -8.27 4.74
CA LEU A 114 16.41 -7.28 3.67
C LEU A 114 15.20 -6.36 3.90
N TYR A 115 14.11 -6.91 4.46
CA TYR A 115 12.88 -6.18 4.75
C TYR A 115 12.54 -6.23 6.24
N ASN A 116 12.03 -5.12 6.77
CA ASN A 116 11.60 -5.04 8.17
C ASN A 116 10.48 -6.05 8.49
N SER A 117 9.58 -6.34 7.54
CA SER A 117 8.53 -7.35 7.71
C SER A 117 9.10 -8.75 7.99
N ASP A 118 10.22 -9.10 7.36
CA ASP A 118 10.89 -10.39 7.59
C ASP A 118 11.54 -10.43 8.97
N LEU A 119 12.18 -9.33 9.37
CA LEU A 119 12.70 -9.18 10.73
C LEU A 119 11.58 -9.30 11.77
N MET A 120 10.46 -8.58 11.61
CA MET A 120 9.35 -8.63 12.57
C MET A 120 8.74 -10.02 12.67
N ARG A 121 8.62 -10.74 11.56
CA ARG A 121 8.21 -12.16 11.55
C ARG A 121 9.24 -13.07 12.22
N HIS A 122 10.53 -12.75 12.13
CA HIS A 122 11.57 -13.49 12.81
C HIS A 122 11.59 -13.22 14.33
N VAL A 123 11.43 -11.97 14.75
CA VAL A 123 11.41 -11.54 16.16
C VAL A 123 10.33 -12.27 16.96
N ARG A 124 9.19 -12.53 16.34
CA ARG A 124 8.10 -13.35 16.89
C ARG A 124 8.54 -14.72 17.42
N ILE A 125 9.54 -15.34 16.78
CA ILE A 125 10.11 -16.61 17.24
C ILE A 125 10.81 -16.46 18.60
N HIS A 126 11.39 -15.28 18.88
CA HIS A 126 12.06 -14.99 20.15
C HIS A 126 11.09 -14.53 21.23
N THR A 127 10.06 -13.77 20.87
CA THR A 127 9.07 -13.24 21.81
C THR A 127 7.96 -14.25 22.13
N GLY A 128 7.82 -15.31 21.34
CA GLY A 128 6.79 -16.33 21.53
C GLY A 128 5.37 -15.87 21.14
N GLU A 129 5.27 -14.78 20.36
CA GLU A 129 4.03 -14.25 19.77
C GLU A 129 3.87 -14.69 18.31
#